data_AF-A0A7S0IKN8-F1
#
_entry.id   AF-A0A7S0IKN8-F1
#
_cell.length_a   1.000
_cell.length_b   1.000
_cell.length_c   1.000
_cell.angle_alpha   90.00
_cell.angle_beta   90.00
_cell.angle_gamma   90.00
#
_symmetry.space_group_name_H-M   'P 1'
#
loop_
_entity.id
_entity.type
_entity.pdbx_description
1 polymer ?
#
loop_
_entity_poly.entity_id
_entity_poly.type
_entity_poly.pdbx_seq_one_letter_code
_entity_poly.pdbx_strand_id
1 'polypeptide(L)'
;MPTTMSAVAVNMSATTYARRRAASSSRADVLRATPAMIGADASATMSKRRRRQSRAATLAVRAAASDEPSSKPKKSDEKYSNLTKMRSEAQAPFRTARMFVFGAFAANAALGLSIATLQAVTKALGAPSAPPLDQSLQNIGIDLGAALFFGYLYKKDAENREKQMARISREERLSALKCELSSGKVVSLFDLRGFSRVVIAAGDADYCNASIAAAEAVRDPLLERGVLVIPLALGDANESVNAPDDATDRRFRATPVYTDKWVAWIDEQKREAKVAAGKGVYVGLRMDGRVRSSGVG
;
A
#
# COMPACT_ATOMS: atom_id res chain seq x y z
N MET A 1 35.53 28.61 50.09
CA MET A 1 34.19 29.22 50.10
C MET A 1 33.43 28.72 48.88
N PRO A 2 32.64 27.63 48.97
CA PRO A 2 31.89 27.10 47.84
C PRO A 2 30.50 27.76 47.78
N THR A 3 30.17 28.33 46.62
CA THR A 3 28.85 28.91 46.34
C THR A 3 27.92 27.83 45.79
N THR A 4 26.90 27.52 46.57
CA THR A 4 25.76 26.65 46.26
C THR A 4 24.78 27.36 45.32
N MET A 5 24.40 26.74 44.20
CA MET A 5 23.11 26.95 43.51
C MET A 5 22.68 25.61 42.91
N SER A 6 21.82 24.87 43.60
CA SER A 6 20.35 24.89 43.51
C SER A 6 19.82 24.21 42.25
N ALA A 7 19.57 22.90 42.40
CA ALA A 7 18.93 22.03 41.43
C ALA A 7 17.44 22.38 41.31
N VAL A 8 16.99 22.67 40.10
CA VAL A 8 15.57 22.83 39.76
C VAL A 8 15.03 21.46 39.36
N ALA A 9 14.25 20.86 40.26
CA ALA A 9 13.50 19.64 40.02
C ALA A 9 12.33 19.94 39.07
N VAL A 10 12.34 19.36 37.87
CA VAL A 10 11.19 19.36 36.97
C VAL A 10 10.37 18.10 37.26
N ASN A 11 9.28 18.32 37.99
CA ASN A 11 8.21 17.37 38.24
C ASN A 11 7.33 17.29 36.98
N MET A 12 7.32 16.16 36.26
CA MET A 12 6.26 15.88 35.29
C MET A 12 5.64 14.52 35.57
N SER A 13 4.37 14.61 35.98
CA SER A 13 3.48 13.58 36.44
C SER A 13 3.20 12.50 35.40
N ALA A 14 3.23 11.25 35.85
CA ALA A 14 2.81 10.07 35.11
C ALA A 14 1.28 10.05 34.94
N THR A 15 0.81 10.08 33.69
CA THR A 15 -0.61 9.85 33.37
C THR A 15 -0.87 8.36 33.23
N THR A 16 -1.37 7.76 34.29
CA THR A 16 -1.83 6.37 34.37
C THR A 16 -3.13 6.20 33.56
N TYR A 17 -3.12 5.42 32.48
CA TYR A 17 -4.35 5.04 31.77
C TYR A 17 -4.93 3.75 32.36
N ALA A 18 -6.05 3.88 33.05
CA ALA A 18 -6.72 2.81 33.77
C ALA A 18 -7.45 1.83 32.81
N ARG A 19 -7.20 0.55 33.07
CA ARG A 19 -7.79 -0.64 32.44
C ARG A 19 -9.21 -0.85 32.97
N ARG A 20 -10.27 -0.70 32.15
CA ARG A 20 -11.61 -1.18 32.51
C ARG A 20 -11.87 -2.57 31.93
N ARG A 21 -11.84 -3.56 32.81
CA ARG A 21 -12.48 -4.86 32.66
C ARG A 21 -14.00 -4.65 32.73
N ALA A 22 -14.75 -5.26 31.82
CA ALA A 22 -16.15 -5.60 32.04
C ALA A 22 -16.27 -7.12 31.91
N ALA A 23 -16.74 -7.75 32.98
CA ALA A 23 -17.06 -9.16 33.04
C ALA A 23 -18.57 -9.31 33.26
N SER A 24 -19.08 -10.45 32.75
CA SER A 24 -20.19 -11.23 33.30
C SER A 24 -21.64 -10.79 33.02
N SER A 25 -22.31 -11.61 32.20
CA SER A 25 -23.75 -11.96 32.31
C SER A 25 -23.95 -13.26 31.51
N SER A 26 -23.93 -14.41 32.18
CA SER A 26 -25.10 -15.23 32.56
C SER A 26 -25.75 -15.95 31.36
N ARG A 27 -25.41 -17.22 31.11
CA ARG A 27 -26.10 -18.45 31.60
C ARG A 27 -27.43 -18.74 30.86
N ALA A 28 -27.42 -19.77 30.02
CA ALA A 28 -28.60 -20.56 29.66
C ALA A 28 -28.14 -21.99 29.33
N ASP A 29 -28.25 -22.85 30.34
CA ASP A 29 -28.19 -24.30 30.24
C ASP A 29 -29.42 -24.81 29.47
N VAL A 30 -29.26 -25.60 28.40
CA VAL A 30 -30.27 -26.58 27.98
C VAL A 30 -29.58 -27.84 27.46
N LEU A 31 -29.43 -28.78 28.40
CA LEU A 31 -29.66 -30.23 28.32
C LEU A 31 -29.35 -30.98 27.02
N ARG A 32 -28.27 -31.76 27.12
CA ARG A 32 -27.97 -32.99 26.39
C ARG A 32 -29.01 -34.08 26.70
N ALA A 33 -29.54 -34.75 25.69
CA ALA A 33 -30.16 -36.07 25.81
C ALA A 33 -29.87 -36.94 24.57
N THR A 34 -29.23 -38.07 24.81
CA THR A 34 -29.12 -39.31 24.00
C THR A 34 -29.07 -40.45 25.03
N PRO A 35 -29.25 -41.74 24.69
CA PRO A 35 -29.76 -42.38 23.46
C PRO A 35 -30.86 -43.43 23.76
N ALA A 36 -31.45 -44.07 22.74
CA ALA A 36 -32.02 -45.41 22.88
C ALA A 36 -31.99 -46.16 21.53
N MET A 37 -31.29 -47.30 21.51
CA MET A 37 -31.34 -48.32 20.47
C MET A 37 -32.59 -49.21 20.65
N ILE A 38 -33.29 -49.51 19.55
CA ILE A 38 -34.06 -50.73 19.24
C ILE A 38 -34.02 -50.78 17.69
N GLY A 39 -33.65 -51.81 16.93
CA GLY A 39 -33.69 -53.25 17.13
C GLY A 39 -34.61 -53.87 16.05
N ALA A 40 -33.98 -54.55 15.07
CA ALA A 40 -34.51 -55.60 14.17
C ALA A 40 -35.41 -55.27 12.94
N ASP A 41 -34.86 -55.64 11.77
CA ASP A 41 -35.40 -56.45 10.67
C ASP A 41 -36.83 -56.26 10.12
N ALA A 42 -36.92 -55.97 8.81
CA ALA A 42 -37.79 -56.70 7.88
C ALA A 42 -37.51 -56.35 6.41
N SER A 43 -37.53 -57.40 5.58
CA SER A 43 -37.28 -57.43 4.15
C SER A 43 -38.49 -57.00 3.30
N ALA A 44 -38.20 -56.67 2.05
CA ALA A 44 -39.09 -56.59 0.87
C ALA A 44 -40.11 -55.43 0.79
N THR A 45 -40.01 -54.60 -0.26
CA THR A 45 -40.78 -54.81 -1.51
C THR A 45 -40.51 -53.68 -2.50
N MET A 46 -40.29 -54.09 -3.75
CA MET A 46 -40.07 -53.32 -4.96
C MET A 46 -41.21 -52.32 -5.25
N SER A 47 -40.88 -51.03 -5.47
CA SER A 47 -41.81 -50.07 -6.08
C SER A 47 -41.10 -49.12 -7.04
N LYS A 48 -41.40 -49.33 -8.33
CA LYS A 48 -40.96 -48.51 -9.46
C LYS A 48 -41.49 -47.07 -9.29
N ARG A 49 -40.60 -46.08 -9.21
CA ARG A 49 -40.99 -44.67 -9.41
C ARG A 49 -40.17 -44.02 -10.53
N ARG A 50 -40.91 -43.65 -11.57
CA ARG A 50 -40.51 -43.01 -12.83
C ARG A 50 -39.51 -41.86 -12.62
N ARG A 51 -38.35 -41.98 -13.26
CA ARG A 51 -37.39 -40.90 -13.49
C ARG A 51 -38.03 -39.84 -14.38
N ARG A 52 -38.43 -38.70 -13.83
CA ARG A 52 -38.73 -37.47 -14.59
C ARG A 52 -37.41 -36.86 -15.05
N GLN A 53 -37.07 -37.02 -16.33
CA GLN A 53 -36.00 -36.26 -16.97
C GLN A 53 -36.48 -34.82 -17.18
N SER A 54 -36.02 -33.89 -16.34
CA SER A 54 -36.12 -32.47 -16.61
C SER A 54 -35.07 -32.09 -17.67
N ARG A 55 -35.53 -31.83 -18.89
CA ARG A 55 -34.73 -31.20 -19.95
C ARG A 55 -34.53 -29.73 -19.58
N ALA A 56 -33.41 -29.40 -18.95
CA ALA A 56 -32.96 -28.02 -18.83
C ALA A 56 -32.27 -27.63 -20.16
N ALA A 57 -32.96 -26.83 -20.97
CA ALA A 57 -32.41 -26.21 -22.16
C ALA A 57 -31.28 -25.26 -21.74
N THR A 58 -30.03 -25.67 -21.97
CA THR A 58 -28.87 -24.80 -21.79
C THR A 58 -28.69 -24.02 -23.08
N LEU A 59 -29.01 -22.72 -23.02
CA LEU A 59 -28.77 -21.76 -24.09
C LEU A 59 -27.25 -21.63 -24.28
N ALA A 60 -26.70 -22.30 -25.29
CA ALA A 60 -25.29 -22.22 -25.63
C ALA A 60 -25.01 -20.88 -26.33
N VAL A 61 -24.56 -19.88 -25.56
CA VAL A 61 -23.95 -18.66 -26.12
C VAL A 61 -22.57 -19.05 -26.65
N ARG A 62 -22.46 -19.22 -27.97
CA ARG A 62 -21.20 -19.32 -28.69
C ARG A 62 -20.53 -17.94 -28.67
N ALA A 63 -19.66 -17.70 -27.69
CA ALA A 63 -18.64 -16.68 -27.82
C ALA A 63 -17.53 -17.25 -28.72
N ALA A 64 -17.42 -16.72 -29.94
CA ALA A 64 -16.29 -17.00 -30.81
C ALA A 64 -15.04 -16.37 -30.17
N ALA A 65 -14.28 -17.18 -29.44
CA ALA A 65 -12.94 -16.84 -29.01
C ALA A 65 -12.01 -16.96 -30.22
N SER A 66 -11.69 -15.81 -30.82
CA SER A 66 -10.49 -15.68 -31.64
C SER A 66 -9.30 -15.71 -30.67
N ASP A 67 -8.72 -16.89 -30.48
CA ASP A 67 -7.41 -17.05 -29.86
C ASP A 67 -6.35 -16.44 -30.79
N GLU A 68 -5.81 -15.29 -30.38
CA GLU A 68 -4.51 -14.76 -30.79
C GLU A 68 -4.21 -13.50 -29.95
N PRO A 69 -3.56 -13.60 -28.77
CA PRO A 69 -2.97 -12.44 -28.13
C PRO A 69 -1.53 -12.27 -28.66
N SER A 70 -1.37 -11.94 -29.93
CA SER A 70 -0.10 -11.43 -30.46
C SER A 70 0.06 -9.94 -30.14
N SER A 71 -0.14 -9.55 -28.87
CA SER A 71 0.28 -8.23 -28.40
C SER A 71 1.76 -8.30 -28.00
N LYS A 72 2.64 -8.04 -28.98
CA LYS A 72 4.01 -7.59 -28.69
C LYS A 72 3.91 -6.48 -27.64
N PRO A 73 4.60 -6.56 -26.49
CA PRO A 73 4.56 -5.49 -25.52
C PRO A 73 5.18 -4.27 -26.19
N LYS A 74 4.36 -3.26 -26.51
CA LYS A 74 4.87 -1.94 -26.80
C LYS A 74 5.67 -1.54 -25.56
N LYS A 75 6.99 -1.41 -25.70
CA LYS A 75 7.84 -0.75 -24.71
C LYS A 75 7.40 0.71 -24.64
N SER A 76 6.32 0.95 -23.91
CA SER A 76 6.06 2.27 -23.38
C SER A 76 6.96 2.37 -22.15
N ASP A 77 7.88 3.33 -22.16
CA ASP A 77 8.66 3.75 -20.99
C ASP A 77 7.75 4.38 -19.93
N GLU A 78 6.67 3.70 -19.57
CA GLU A 78 5.74 4.11 -18.54
C GLU A 78 6.36 3.81 -17.18
N LYS A 79 6.86 4.88 -16.56
CA LYS A 79 7.45 4.85 -15.22
C LYS A 79 6.55 4.20 -14.15
N TYR A 80 5.23 4.16 -14.36
CA TYR A 80 4.25 3.66 -13.40
C TYR A 80 3.17 2.80 -14.07
N SER A 81 2.72 1.75 -13.38
CA SER A 81 1.66 0.85 -13.86
C SER A 81 0.29 1.53 -13.91
N ASN A 82 -0.62 1.01 -14.74
CA ASN A 82 -2.01 1.49 -14.78
C ASN A 82 -2.73 1.34 -13.44
N LEU A 83 -2.39 0.30 -12.66
CA LEU A 83 -2.93 0.11 -11.32
C LEU A 83 -2.44 1.18 -10.34
N THR A 84 -1.17 1.60 -10.43
CA THR A 84 -0.65 2.75 -9.68
C THR A 84 -1.42 4.03 -10.04
N LYS A 85 -1.65 4.28 -11.34
CA LYS A 85 -2.38 5.45 -11.83
C LYS A 85 -3.81 5.48 -11.27
N MET A 86 -4.56 4.39 -11.41
CA MET A 86 -5.93 4.27 -10.90
C MET A 86 -6.03 4.48 -9.38
N ARG A 87 -5.08 3.91 -8.60
CA ARG A 87 -5.03 4.13 -7.15
C ARG A 87 -4.69 5.59 -6.79
N SER A 88 -3.81 6.22 -7.56
CA SER A 88 -3.44 7.62 -7.32
C SER A 88 -4.59 8.59 -7.58
N GLU A 89 -5.42 8.30 -8.59
CA GLU A 89 -6.61 9.08 -8.92
C GLU A 89 -7.69 8.93 -7.85
N ALA A 90 -7.88 7.71 -7.34
CA ALA A 90 -8.78 7.46 -6.22
C ALA A 90 -8.38 8.22 -4.94
N GLN A 91 -7.08 8.42 -4.68
CA GLN A 91 -6.59 9.16 -3.51
C GLN A 91 -6.67 10.69 -3.68
N ALA A 92 -6.66 11.19 -4.90
CA ALA A 92 -6.67 12.62 -5.21
C ALA A 92 -7.78 12.95 -6.21
N PRO A 93 -9.05 12.93 -5.75
CA PRO A 93 -10.17 13.16 -6.63
C PRO A 93 -10.04 14.54 -7.31
N PHE A 94 -10.37 14.59 -8.60
CA PHE A 94 -10.31 15.79 -9.45
C PHE A 94 -8.91 16.41 -9.66
N ARG A 95 -7.82 15.77 -9.25
CA ARG A 95 -6.46 16.30 -9.51
C ARG A 95 -6.23 16.59 -11.00
N THR A 96 -6.67 15.70 -11.88
CA THR A 96 -6.53 15.87 -13.33
C THR A 96 -7.27 17.11 -13.82
N ALA A 97 -8.51 17.32 -13.37
CA ALA A 97 -9.29 18.51 -13.72
C ALA A 97 -8.60 19.79 -13.22
N ARG A 98 -8.10 19.80 -11.98
CA ARG A 98 -7.39 20.95 -11.42
C ARG A 98 -6.09 21.26 -12.18
N MET A 99 -5.30 20.24 -12.51
CA MET A 99 -4.07 20.40 -13.27
C MET A 99 -4.34 20.90 -14.70
N PHE A 100 -5.43 20.46 -15.31
CA PHE A 100 -5.89 21.00 -16.58
C PHE A 100 -6.22 22.49 -16.45
N VAL A 101 -6.98 22.88 -15.43
CA VAL A 101 -7.33 24.29 -15.18
C VAL A 101 -6.06 25.14 -14.99
N PHE A 102 -5.13 24.72 -14.12
CA PHE A 102 -3.88 25.44 -13.90
C PHE A 102 -3.01 25.54 -15.16
N GLY A 103 -2.88 24.44 -15.89
CA GLY A 103 -2.12 24.42 -17.14
C GLY A 103 -2.74 25.31 -18.22
N ALA A 104 -4.08 25.27 -18.37
CA ALA A 104 -4.80 26.08 -19.33
C ALA A 104 -4.69 27.57 -19.01
N PHE A 105 -4.86 27.97 -17.74
CA PHE A 105 -4.70 29.38 -17.35
C PHE A 105 -3.26 29.86 -17.48
N ALA A 106 -2.27 29.04 -17.12
CA ALA A 106 -0.85 29.39 -17.31
C ALA A 106 -0.51 29.54 -18.81
N ALA A 107 -0.99 28.65 -19.67
CA ALA A 107 -0.79 28.73 -21.11
C ALA A 107 -1.49 29.95 -21.72
N ASN A 108 -2.73 30.22 -21.30
CA ASN A 108 -3.48 31.40 -21.76
C ASN A 108 -2.78 32.70 -21.34
N ALA A 109 -2.30 32.78 -20.09
CA ALA A 109 -1.55 33.93 -19.60
C ALA A 109 -0.21 34.09 -20.34
N ALA A 110 0.49 33.00 -20.67
CA ALA A 110 1.71 33.07 -21.49
C ALA A 110 1.44 33.60 -22.91
N LEU A 111 0.34 33.18 -23.52
CA LEU A 111 -0.10 33.71 -24.81
C LEU A 111 -0.48 35.20 -24.72
N GLY A 112 -1.23 35.59 -23.69
CA GLY A 112 -1.57 36.98 -23.40
C GLY A 112 -0.33 37.85 -23.22
N LEU A 113 0.63 37.39 -22.40
CA LEU A 113 1.91 38.04 -22.17
C LEU A 113 2.68 38.27 -23.47
N SER A 114 2.70 37.25 -24.35
CA SER A 114 3.37 37.32 -25.65
C SER A 114 2.74 38.41 -26.53
N ILE A 115 1.41 38.44 -26.60
CA ILE A 115 0.65 39.42 -27.40
C ILE A 115 0.85 40.84 -26.83
N ALA A 116 0.70 41.01 -25.52
CA ALA A 116 0.84 42.30 -24.86
C ALA A 116 2.27 42.85 -24.98
N THR A 117 3.28 41.98 -24.93
CA THR A 117 4.68 42.33 -25.17
C THR A 117 4.89 42.80 -26.62
N LEU A 118 4.36 42.07 -27.61
CA LEU A 118 4.44 42.48 -29.01
C LEU A 118 3.74 43.84 -29.26
N GLN A 119 2.59 44.06 -28.63
CA GLN A 119 1.86 45.34 -28.71
C GLN A 119 2.65 46.49 -28.09
N ALA A 120 3.27 46.28 -26.92
CA ALA A 120 4.10 47.30 -26.27
C ALA A 120 5.31 47.66 -27.14
N VAL A 121 6.01 46.66 -27.70
CA VAL A 121 7.18 46.88 -28.56
C VAL A 121 6.79 47.62 -29.84
N THR A 122 5.73 47.18 -30.53
CA THR A 122 5.28 47.84 -31.76
C THR A 122 4.80 49.27 -31.52
N LYS A 123 4.14 49.55 -30.38
CA LYS A 123 3.80 50.93 -29.99
C LYS A 123 5.03 51.78 -29.74
N ALA A 124 6.02 51.24 -29.04
CA ALA A 124 7.28 51.94 -28.77
C ALA A 124 8.05 52.27 -30.07
N LEU A 125 7.90 51.45 -31.11
CA LEU A 125 8.44 51.69 -32.46
C LEU A 125 7.61 52.68 -33.30
N GLY A 126 6.55 53.27 -32.74
CA GLY A 126 5.76 54.31 -33.41
C GLY A 126 4.56 53.81 -34.22
N ALA A 127 4.11 52.57 -34.02
CA ALA A 127 2.92 52.06 -34.71
C ALA A 127 1.65 52.85 -34.34
N PRO A 128 0.91 53.43 -35.30
CA PRO A 128 -0.25 54.28 -35.03
C PRO A 128 -1.41 53.54 -34.36
N SER A 129 -1.66 52.29 -34.78
CA SER A 129 -2.82 51.49 -34.38
C SER A 129 -2.59 50.61 -33.14
N ALA A 130 -1.39 50.65 -32.52
CA ALA A 130 -1.11 49.85 -31.33
C ALA A 130 -1.72 50.49 -30.06
N PRO A 131 -2.14 49.68 -29.06
CA PRO A 131 -2.69 50.16 -27.79
C PRO A 131 -1.75 51.14 -27.04
N PRO A 132 -2.28 51.98 -26.13
CA PRO A 132 -1.47 52.85 -25.28
C PRO A 132 -0.48 52.05 -24.41
N LEU A 133 0.72 52.61 -24.18
CA LEU A 133 1.80 51.94 -23.44
C LEU A 133 1.40 51.56 -22.01
N ASP A 134 0.68 52.44 -21.31
CA ASP A 134 0.23 52.16 -19.93
C ASP A 134 -0.72 50.95 -19.88
N GLN A 135 -1.62 50.85 -20.87
CA GLN A 135 -2.55 49.72 -20.98
C GLN A 135 -1.81 48.43 -21.33
N SER A 136 -0.86 48.48 -22.28
CA SER A 136 -0.02 47.32 -22.61
C SER A 136 0.83 46.87 -21.42
N LEU A 137 1.39 47.80 -20.65
CA LEU A 137 2.19 47.50 -19.47
C LEU A 137 1.34 46.87 -18.35
N GLN A 138 0.12 47.37 -18.14
CA GLN A 138 -0.82 46.76 -17.21
C GLN A 138 -1.18 45.31 -17.62
N ASN A 139 -1.46 45.08 -18.91
CA ASN A 139 -1.75 43.73 -19.43
C ASN A 139 -0.54 42.78 -19.25
N ILE A 140 0.67 43.24 -19.55
CA ILE A 140 1.90 42.49 -19.30
C ILE A 140 2.02 42.13 -17.81
N GLY A 141 1.76 43.08 -16.91
CA GLY A 141 1.81 42.83 -15.47
C GLY A 141 0.80 41.77 -15.01
N ILE A 142 -0.44 41.84 -15.51
CA ILE A 142 -1.51 40.88 -15.18
C ILE A 142 -1.16 39.49 -15.71
N ASP A 143 -0.80 39.37 -16.99
CA ASP A 143 -0.49 38.09 -17.62
C ASP A 143 0.77 37.45 -17.02
N LEU A 144 1.80 38.25 -16.73
CA LEU A 144 3.00 37.76 -16.04
C LEU A 144 2.66 37.23 -14.64
N GLY A 145 1.88 38.00 -13.87
CA GLY A 145 1.44 37.58 -12.54
C GLY A 145 0.62 36.28 -12.57
N ALA A 146 -0.32 36.17 -13.51
CA ALA A 146 -1.14 34.99 -13.70
C ALA A 146 -0.30 33.77 -14.14
N ALA A 147 0.60 33.94 -15.10
CA ALA A 147 1.48 32.88 -15.59
C ALA A 147 2.37 32.33 -14.46
N LEU A 148 2.96 33.20 -13.65
CA LEU A 148 3.78 32.81 -12.51
C LEU A 148 2.95 32.10 -11.43
N PHE A 149 1.77 32.63 -11.08
CA PHE A 149 0.91 32.05 -10.06
C PHE A 149 0.40 30.65 -10.45
N PHE A 150 -0.19 30.51 -11.64
CA PHE A 150 -0.71 29.23 -12.12
C PHE A 150 0.42 28.24 -12.44
N GLY A 151 1.56 28.72 -12.94
CA GLY A 151 2.76 27.90 -13.13
C GLY A 151 3.28 27.32 -11.81
N TYR A 152 3.31 28.12 -10.74
CA TYR A 152 3.67 27.64 -9.40
C TYR A 152 2.69 26.57 -8.88
N LEU A 153 1.38 26.81 -8.99
CA LEU A 153 0.36 25.85 -8.57
C LEU A 153 0.46 24.53 -9.34
N TYR A 154 0.65 24.60 -10.67
CA TYR A 154 0.85 23.43 -11.51
C TYR A 154 2.09 22.63 -11.08
N LYS A 155 3.23 23.30 -10.90
CA LYS A 155 4.47 22.65 -10.46
C LYS A 155 4.29 21.95 -9.12
N LYS A 156 3.65 22.61 -8.15
CA LYS A 156 3.40 22.05 -6.81
C LYS A 156 2.53 20.79 -6.86
N ASP A 157 1.45 20.80 -7.64
CA ASP A 157 0.60 19.60 -7.76
C ASP A 157 1.25 18.48 -8.59
N ALA A 158 2.09 18.83 -9.59
CA ALA A 158 2.89 17.86 -10.32
C ALA A 158 3.89 17.13 -9.41
N GLU A 159 4.61 17.86 -8.54
CA GLU A 159 5.51 17.27 -7.55
C GLU A 159 4.77 16.37 -6.54
N ASN A 160 3.57 16.79 -6.10
CA ASN A 160 2.74 15.98 -5.21
C ASN A 160 2.25 14.70 -5.88
N ARG A 161 1.86 14.78 -7.17
CA ARG A 161 1.50 13.61 -7.99
C ARG A 161 2.68 12.64 -8.07
N GLU A 162 3.87 13.12 -8.38
CA GLU A 162 5.05 12.28 -8.53
C GLU A 162 5.41 11.56 -7.21
N LYS A 163 5.40 12.27 -6.08
CA LYS A 163 5.64 11.68 -4.75
C LYS A 163 4.60 10.60 -4.41
N GLN A 164 3.34 10.84 -4.72
CA GLN A 164 2.26 9.87 -4.48
C GLN A 164 2.39 8.65 -5.38
N MET A 165 2.67 8.83 -6.67
CA MET A 165 2.89 7.75 -7.63
C MET A 165 4.09 6.89 -7.23
N ALA A 166 5.21 7.50 -6.86
CA ALA A 166 6.40 6.81 -6.39
C ALA A 166 6.09 5.95 -5.15
N ARG A 167 5.39 6.51 -4.17
CA ARG A 167 4.95 5.77 -2.98
C ARG A 167 4.02 4.59 -3.33
N ILE A 168 2.96 4.84 -4.11
CA ILE A 168 1.98 3.80 -4.47
C ILE A 168 2.64 2.69 -5.28
N SER A 169 3.56 3.03 -6.20
CA SER A 169 4.30 2.06 -7.00
C SER A 169 5.18 1.15 -6.12
N ARG A 170 5.80 1.68 -5.07
CA ARG A 170 6.58 0.88 -4.12
C ARG A 170 5.68 0.00 -3.25
N GLU A 171 4.53 0.51 -2.79
CA GLU A 171 3.53 -0.29 -2.07
C GLU A 171 2.94 -1.40 -2.97
N GLU A 172 2.81 -1.15 -4.28
CA GLU A 172 2.37 -2.15 -5.27
C GLU A 172 3.43 -3.23 -5.49
N ARG A 173 4.70 -2.85 -5.67
CA ARG A 173 5.82 -3.79 -5.77
C ARG A 173 5.96 -4.65 -4.52
N LEU A 174 5.80 -4.06 -3.33
CA LEU A 174 5.73 -4.79 -2.06
C LEU A 174 4.59 -5.81 -2.08
N SER A 175 3.40 -5.41 -2.51
CA SER A 175 2.23 -6.29 -2.54
C SER A 175 2.36 -7.48 -3.50
N ALA A 176 3.21 -7.36 -4.52
CA ALA A 176 3.49 -8.43 -5.48
C ALA A 176 4.52 -9.45 -4.97
N LEU A 177 5.25 -9.14 -3.87
CA LEU A 177 6.19 -10.08 -3.27
C LEU A 177 5.46 -11.31 -2.74
N LYS A 178 6.13 -12.46 -2.83
CA LYS A 178 5.56 -13.76 -2.49
C LYS A 178 6.22 -14.33 -1.24
N CYS A 179 5.42 -15.00 -0.44
CA CYS A 179 5.86 -15.75 0.72
C CYS A 179 5.15 -17.10 0.78
N GLU A 180 5.78 -18.06 1.43
CA GLU A 180 5.23 -19.38 1.71
C GLU A 180 4.64 -19.41 3.12
N LEU A 181 3.41 -19.89 3.24
CA LEU A 181 2.69 -20.03 4.52
C LEU A 181 2.87 -21.43 5.13
N SER A 182 2.33 -21.64 6.34
CA SER A 182 2.29 -22.96 7.00
C SER A 182 1.77 -24.12 6.20
N SER A 183 0.87 -23.85 5.28
CA SER A 183 0.26 -24.86 4.43
C SER A 183 1.15 -25.30 3.27
N GLY A 184 2.36 -24.74 3.14
CA GLY A 184 3.21 -24.90 1.94
C GLY A 184 2.68 -24.11 0.73
N LYS A 185 1.61 -23.32 0.91
CA LYS A 185 1.02 -22.51 -0.15
C LYS A 185 1.83 -21.23 -0.31
N VAL A 186 2.31 -20.99 -1.52
CA VAL A 186 2.89 -19.70 -1.92
C VAL A 186 1.79 -18.71 -2.24
N VAL A 187 1.79 -17.57 -1.56
CA VAL A 187 0.83 -16.47 -1.73
C VAL A 187 1.57 -15.15 -1.88
N SER A 188 0.92 -14.16 -2.48
CA SER A 188 1.46 -12.80 -2.49
C SER A 188 1.06 -12.03 -1.22
N LEU A 189 1.81 -10.97 -0.89
CA LEU A 189 1.40 -10.03 0.16
C LEU A 189 0.06 -9.35 -0.15
N PHE A 190 -0.33 -9.29 -1.42
CA PHE A 190 -1.66 -8.84 -1.84
C PHE A 190 -2.77 -9.80 -1.37
N ASP A 191 -2.56 -11.11 -1.48
CA ASP A 191 -3.54 -12.13 -1.08
C ASP A 191 -3.70 -12.20 0.45
N LEU A 192 -2.70 -11.76 1.20
CA LEU A 192 -2.72 -11.69 2.66
C LEU A 192 -3.55 -10.51 3.20
N ARG A 193 -3.98 -9.59 2.33
CA ARG A 193 -4.79 -8.44 2.73
C ARG A 193 -6.14 -8.89 3.26
N GLY A 194 -6.56 -8.30 4.37
CA GLY A 194 -7.78 -8.67 5.10
C GLY A 194 -7.62 -9.88 6.01
N PHE A 195 -6.56 -10.69 5.85
CA PHE A 195 -6.31 -11.88 6.65
C PHE A 195 -5.21 -11.67 7.71
N SER A 196 -4.09 -11.03 7.34
CA SER A 196 -2.96 -10.84 8.25
C SER A 196 -2.28 -9.47 8.13
N ARG A 197 -1.80 -8.97 9.27
CA ARG A 197 -0.88 -7.82 9.37
C ARG A 197 0.54 -8.35 9.27
N VAL A 198 1.18 -8.12 8.13
CA VAL A 198 2.52 -8.63 7.90
C VAL A 198 3.56 -7.72 8.55
N VAL A 199 4.52 -8.28 9.27
CA VAL A 199 5.68 -7.60 9.81
C VAL A 199 6.92 -8.25 9.23
N ILE A 200 7.71 -7.47 8.50
CA ILE A 200 8.95 -7.91 7.87
C ILE A 200 10.09 -7.48 8.78
N ALA A 201 10.97 -8.40 9.17
CA ALA A 201 12.20 -8.12 9.90
C ALA A 201 13.39 -8.47 8.99
N ALA A 202 14.08 -7.45 8.49
CA ALA A 202 15.13 -7.60 7.49
C ALA A 202 16.49 -7.13 8.03
N GLY A 203 17.46 -8.02 8.17
CA GLY A 203 18.80 -7.73 8.72
C GLY A 203 19.71 -8.95 8.61
N ASP A 204 20.83 -8.95 9.33
CA ASP A 204 21.71 -10.11 9.39
C ASP A 204 21.00 -11.31 10.05
N ALA A 205 21.53 -12.53 9.91
CA ALA A 205 20.89 -13.72 10.50
C ALA A 205 20.66 -13.58 12.03
N ASP A 206 21.62 -12.98 12.75
CA ASP A 206 21.51 -12.71 14.19
C ASP A 206 20.33 -11.80 14.50
N TYR A 207 20.13 -10.76 13.70
CA TYR A 207 19.02 -9.84 13.84
C TYR A 207 17.67 -10.51 13.58
N CYS A 208 17.59 -11.35 12.54
CA CYS A 208 16.39 -12.13 12.27
C CYS A 208 16.07 -13.11 13.40
N ASN A 209 17.07 -13.82 13.93
CA ASN A 209 16.90 -14.76 15.04
C ASN A 209 16.47 -14.03 16.33
N ALA A 210 17.08 -12.89 16.65
CA ALA A 210 16.68 -12.07 17.79
C ALA A 210 15.25 -11.54 17.65
N SER A 211 14.88 -11.10 16.45
CA SER A 211 13.52 -10.62 16.14
C SER A 211 12.49 -11.74 16.32
N ILE A 212 12.82 -12.96 15.88
CA ILE A 212 11.99 -14.14 16.04
C ILE A 212 11.82 -14.49 17.52
N ALA A 213 12.91 -14.56 18.29
CA ALA A 213 12.86 -14.87 19.72
C ALA A 213 12.03 -13.84 20.50
N ALA A 214 12.17 -12.55 20.17
CA ALA A 214 11.36 -11.49 20.75
C ALA A 214 9.87 -11.62 20.38
N ALA A 215 9.57 -12.04 19.15
CA ALA A 215 8.21 -12.24 18.68
C ALA A 215 7.56 -13.49 19.31
N GLU A 216 8.34 -14.55 19.58
CA GLU A 216 7.89 -15.76 20.28
C GLU A 216 7.46 -15.47 21.73
N ALA A 217 8.17 -14.56 22.43
CA ALA A 217 7.80 -14.16 23.80
C ALA A 217 6.39 -13.55 23.90
N VAL A 218 5.85 -13.03 22.79
CA VAL A 218 4.51 -12.42 22.71
C VAL A 218 3.64 -13.06 21.62
N ARG A 219 3.86 -14.35 21.34
CA ARG A 219 3.21 -15.09 20.25
C ARG A 219 1.68 -15.05 20.30
N ASP A 220 1.07 -15.38 21.44
CA ASP A 220 -0.40 -15.48 21.53
C ASP A 220 -1.10 -14.13 21.27
N PRO A 221 -0.69 -13.01 21.90
CA PRO A 221 -1.22 -11.70 21.55
C PRO A 221 -1.05 -11.29 20.08
N LEU A 222 0.03 -11.74 19.41
CA LEU A 222 0.27 -11.45 18.01
C LEU A 222 -0.65 -12.27 17.09
N LEU A 223 -0.85 -13.55 17.40
CA LEU A 223 -1.77 -14.43 16.68
C LEU A 223 -3.23 -13.96 16.82
N GLU A 224 -3.66 -13.57 18.02
CA GLU A 224 -5.00 -13.00 18.26
C GLU A 224 -5.25 -11.74 17.42
N ARG A 225 -4.20 -10.97 17.15
CA ARG A 225 -4.24 -9.76 16.32
C ARG A 225 -4.02 -10.04 14.83
N GLY A 226 -3.83 -11.31 14.45
CA GLY A 226 -3.57 -11.75 13.08
C GLY A 226 -2.28 -11.19 12.52
N VAL A 227 -1.21 -11.13 13.31
CA VAL A 227 0.11 -10.67 12.86
C VAL A 227 0.90 -11.86 12.29
N LEU A 228 1.52 -11.66 11.13
CA LEU A 228 2.39 -12.63 10.46
C LEU A 228 3.80 -12.05 10.35
N VAL A 229 4.80 -12.77 10.87
CA VAL A 229 6.21 -12.34 10.84
C VAL A 229 6.92 -12.96 9.65
N ILE A 230 7.67 -12.15 8.90
CA ILE A 230 8.51 -12.60 7.78
C ILE A 230 9.94 -12.15 8.07
N PRO A 231 10.82 -13.06 8.53
CA PRO A 231 12.23 -12.75 8.68
C PRO A 231 12.93 -12.83 7.32
N LEU A 232 13.82 -11.88 7.05
CA LEU A 232 14.58 -11.76 5.81
C LEU A 232 16.06 -11.52 6.13
N ALA A 233 16.89 -12.55 5.95
CA ALA A 233 18.34 -12.37 6.05
C ALA A 233 18.86 -11.53 4.87
N LEU A 234 19.48 -10.40 5.18
CA LEU A 234 20.17 -9.49 4.25
C LEU A 234 21.67 -9.84 4.21
N GLY A 235 22.00 -11.13 4.09
CA GLY A 235 23.35 -11.65 3.94
C GLY A 235 23.51 -12.43 2.64
N ASP A 236 24.66 -13.07 2.45
CA ASP A 236 24.83 -14.03 1.35
C ASP A 236 23.74 -15.11 1.46
N ALA A 237 23.20 -15.55 0.31
CA ALA A 237 21.99 -16.37 0.18
C ALA A 237 21.95 -17.70 0.98
N ASN A 238 23.03 -18.04 1.70
CA ASN A 238 23.21 -19.21 2.54
C ASN A 238 23.02 -18.94 4.05
N GLU A 239 22.85 -17.69 4.49
CA GLU A 239 22.43 -17.40 5.88
C GLU A 239 20.94 -17.73 6.04
N SER A 240 20.64 -19.00 6.26
CA SER A 240 19.29 -19.46 6.53
C SER A 240 18.85 -18.97 7.90
N VAL A 241 17.86 -18.07 7.94
CA VAL A 241 17.05 -17.90 9.14
C VAL A 241 16.41 -19.24 9.47
N ASN A 242 16.40 -19.62 10.76
CA ASN A 242 15.84 -20.90 11.20
C ASN A 242 14.47 -21.15 10.56
N ALA A 243 14.38 -22.26 9.82
CA ALA A 243 13.14 -22.67 9.22
C ALA A 243 12.11 -22.95 10.33
N PRO A 244 10.81 -22.74 10.08
CA PRO A 244 9.78 -23.07 11.05
C PRO A 244 9.81 -24.56 11.42
N ASP A 245 10.14 -24.87 12.68
CA ASP A 245 10.23 -26.25 13.17
C ASP A 245 8.87 -26.98 13.12
N ASP A 246 7.77 -26.27 13.44
CA ASP A 246 6.44 -26.88 13.61
C ASP A 246 5.31 -26.21 12.82
N ALA A 247 4.24 -26.97 12.56
CA ALA A 247 3.04 -26.48 11.87
C ALA A 247 2.32 -25.33 12.60
N THR A 248 2.44 -25.25 13.93
CA THR A 248 1.87 -24.13 14.71
C THR A 248 2.69 -22.86 14.56
N ASP A 249 4.00 -23.02 14.42
CA ASP A 249 4.94 -21.91 14.29
C ASP A 249 4.86 -21.29 12.88
N ARG A 250 4.64 -22.12 11.86
CA ARG A 250 4.37 -21.61 10.51
C ARG A 250 3.07 -20.78 10.37
N ARG A 251 2.14 -20.86 11.33
CA ARG A 251 0.94 -19.97 11.33
C ARG A 251 1.30 -18.54 11.75
N PHE A 252 2.43 -18.40 12.42
CA PHE A 252 2.98 -17.16 12.94
C PHE A 252 4.11 -16.60 12.07
N ARG A 253 4.88 -17.50 11.42
CA ARG A 253 6.02 -17.18 10.55
C ARG A 253 5.76 -17.58 9.11
N ALA A 254 6.13 -16.73 8.15
CA ALA A 254 6.13 -17.07 6.73
C ALA A 254 7.52 -16.87 6.12
N THR A 255 7.85 -17.72 5.15
CA THR A 255 9.17 -17.71 4.50
C THR A 255 9.11 -16.88 3.23
N PRO A 256 10.03 -15.91 3.01
CA PRO A 256 10.06 -15.16 1.77
C PRO A 256 10.39 -16.07 0.59
N VAL A 257 9.69 -15.90 -0.54
CA VAL A 257 9.98 -16.57 -1.81
C VAL A 257 10.57 -15.54 -2.77
N TYR A 258 11.59 -15.93 -3.55
CA TYR A 258 12.38 -15.02 -4.39
C TYR A 258 13.05 -13.92 -3.56
N THR A 259 13.92 -14.32 -2.64
CA THR A 259 14.65 -13.45 -1.69
C THR A 259 15.33 -12.26 -2.39
N ASP A 260 15.81 -12.45 -3.62
CA ASP A 260 16.36 -11.39 -4.48
C ASP A 260 15.43 -10.19 -4.64
N LYS A 261 14.13 -10.43 -4.86
CA LYS A 261 13.11 -9.37 -5.00
C LYS A 261 12.83 -8.66 -3.69
N TRP A 262 12.88 -9.40 -2.58
CA TRP A 262 12.71 -8.84 -1.24
C TRP A 262 13.88 -7.93 -0.87
N VAL A 263 15.11 -8.40 -1.09
CA VAL A 263 16.34 -7.63 -0.86
C VAL A 263 16.34 -6.36 -1.70
N ALA A 264 16.07 -6.47 -3.01
CA ALA A 264 16.01 -5.32 -3.90
C ALA A 264 14.98 -4.26 -3.45
N TRP A 265 13.80 -4.70 -2.97
CA TRP A 265 12.79 -3.79 -2.45
C TRP A 265 13.23 -3.13 -1.13
N ILE A 266 13.85 -3.87 -0.21
CA ILE A 266 14.37 -3.35 1.05
C ILE A 266 15.51 -2.35 0.81
N ASP A 267 16.42 -2.63 -0.12
CA ASP A 267 17.53 -1.73 -0.47
C ASP A 267 17.02 -0.42 -1.06
N GLU A 268 15.99 -0.49 -1.92
CA GLU A 268 15.30 0.70 -2.41
C GLU A 268 14.70 1.52 -1.26
N GLN A 269 14.05 0.86 -0.27
CA GLN A 269 13.54 1.54 0.92
C GLN A 269 14.65 2.17 1.77
N LYS A 270 15.74 1.45 2.03
CA LYS A 270 16.88 1.95 2.81
C LYS A 270 17.50 3.19 2.17
N ARG A 271 17.66 3.18 0.85
CA ARG A 271 18.19 4.31 0.08
C ARG A 271 17.29 5.55 0.17
N GLU A 272 15.98 5.39 0.06
CA GLU A 272 15.04 6.51 0.17
C GLU A 272 14.92 7.05 1.59
N ALA A 273 14.99 6.17 2.61
CA ALA A 273 15.00 6.54 4.02
C ALA A 273 16.39 7.01 4.51
N LYS A 274 17.42 6.98 3.66
CA LYS A 274 18.81 7.35 4.00
C LYS A 274 19.37 6.57 5.20
N VAL A 275 19.03 5.29 5.29
CA VAL A 275 19.50 4.39 6.36
C VAL A 275 20.92 3.92 6.03
N ALA A 276 21.80 3.88 7.05
CA ALA A 276 23.17 3.39 6.90
C ALA A 276 23.21 1.89 6.52
N ALA A 277 24.23 1.50 5.75
CA ALA A 277 24.47 0.10 5.40
C ALA A 277 24.69 -0.76 6.66
N GLY A 278 24.32 -2.04 6.59
CA GLY A 278 24.48 -3.01 7.69
C GLY A 278 23.51 -2.86 8.87
N LYS A 279 22.55 -1.92 8.83
CA LYS A 279 21.50 -1.84 9.87
C LYS A 279 20.29 -2.71 9.52
N GLY A 280 19.83 -3.49 10.50
CA GLY A 280 18.54 -4.18 10.46
C GLY A 280 17.37 -3.19 10.42
N VAL A 281 16.35 -3.53 9.64
CA VAL A 281 15.15 -2.72 9.45
C VAL A 281 13.91 -3.57 9.57
N TYR A 282 12.84 -2.97 10.08
CA TYR A 282 11.53 -3.59 10.12
C TYR A 282 10.53 -2.81 9.26
N VAL A 283 9.55 -3.53 8.71
CA VAL A 283 8.42 -2.95 7.97
C VAL A 283 7.12 -3.61 8.43
N GLY A 284 6.25 -2.83 9.06
CA GLY A 284 4.93 -3.25 9.50
C GLY A 284 3.85 -2.82 8.50
N LEU A 285 3.07 -3.78 8.01
CA LEU A 285 1.94 -3.57 7.12
C LEU A 285 0.61 -3.56 7.90
N ARG A 286 -0.35 -2.79 7.40
CA ARG A 286 -1.77 -2.89 7.79
C ARG A 286 -2.43 -4.09 7.10
N MET A 287 -3.64 -4.43 7.54
CA MET A 287 -4.49 -5.44 6.90
C MET A 287 -4.83 -5.08 5.44
N ASP A 288 -4.80 -3.81 5.04
CA ASP A 288 -5.01 -3.38 3.66
C ASP A 288 -3.73 -3.52 2.79
N GLY A 289 -2.62 -3.99 3.37
CA GLY A 289 -1.33 -4.17 2.71
C GLY A 289 -0.53 -2.87 2.52
N ARG A 290 -0.93 -1.77 3.16
CA ARG A 290 -0.16 -0.52 3.16
C ARG A 290 0.88 -0.51 4.27
N VAL A 291 2.01 0.13 4.03
CA VAL A 291 3.05 0.32 5.05
C VAL A 291 2.53 1.26 6.14
N ARG A 292 2.50 0.77 7.38
CA ARG A 292 2.07 1.52 8.57
C ARG A 292 3.25 2.17 9.28
N SER A 293 4.32 1.41 9.42
CA SER A 293 5.51 1.78 10.17
C SER A 293 6.70 1.09 9.54
N SER A 294 7.79 1.82 9.37
CA SER A 294 9.07 1.27 8.98
C SER A 294 10.15 1.99 9.77
N GLY A 295 11.21 1.30 10.16
CA GLY A 295 12.26 1.88 10.96
C GLY A 295 13.50 1.01 11.01
N VAL A 296 14.55 1.58 11.59
CA VAL A 296 15.73 0.83 12.02
C VAL A 296 15.40 0.21 13.37
N GLY A 297 15.83 -1.01 13.60
CA GLY A 297 15.70 -1.60 14.94
C GLY A 297 15.67 -3.08 14.91
#